data_AF-A0AAP0LJV8-F1
#
_entry.id   AF-A0AAP0LJV8-F1
#
_cell.length_a   1.000
_cell.length_b   1.000
_cell.length_c   1.000
_cell.angle_alpha   90.00
_cell.angle_beta   90.00
_cell.angle_gamma   90.00
#
_symmetry.space_group_name_H-M   'P 1'
#
loop_
_entity.id
_entity.type
_entity.pdbx_description
1 polymer ?
#
loop_
_entity_poly.entity_id
_entity_poly.type
_entity_poly.pdbx_seq_one_letter_code
_entity_poly.pdbx_strand_id
1 'polypeptide(L)'
;MWMLCLMLLLLSSLAAASSSNVKPGSGCREKCGHVTVPYPFGIDDPDIRRDSPPKLMIGELEVFNLSIENGSMIASISTAHRCYDGFGNRTSDYNDHYVKLGSRPLRFSDTRNKLTAFGCC
;
A
#
# COMPACT_ATOMS: atom_id res chain seq x y z
N MET A 1 26.38 -30.18 36.55
CA MET A 1 27.12 -30.04 35.27
C MET A 1 26.26 -30.27 34.03
N TRP A 2 25.18 -31.05 34.06
CA TRP A 2 24.29 -31.28 32.91
C TRP A 2 23.35 -30.11 32.56
N MET A 3 22.88 -29.37 33.57
CA MET A 3 21.98 -28.22 33.38
C MET A 3 22.66 -27.04 32.67
N LEU A 4 23.99 -26.91 32.77
CA LEU A 4 24.74 -25.87 32.05
C LEU A 4 24.79 -26.15 30.55
N CYS A 5 24.90 -27.43 30.16
CA CYS A 5 24.91 -27.83 28.75
C CYS A 5 23.56 -27.58 28.07
N LEU A 6 22.45 -27.81 28.77
CA LEU A 6 21.11 -27.52 28.27
C LEU A 6 20.89 -26.02 28.00
N MET A 7 21.37 -25.15 28.89
CA MET A 7 21.28 -23.69 28.69
C MET A 7 22.12 -23.23 27.51
N LEU A 8 23.31 -23.80 27.30
CA LEU A 8 24.18 -23.49 26.15
C LEU A 8 23.55 -23.93 24.82
N LEU A 9 22.82 -25.05 24.80
CA LEU A 9 22.09 -25.53 23.62
C LEU A 9 20.88 -24.64 23.27
N LEU A 10 20.21 -24.06 24.27
CA LEU A 10 19.12 -23.11 24.05
C LEU A 10 19.59 -21.72 23.55
N LEU A 11 20.82 -21.31 23.85
CA LEU A 11 21.38 -20.06 23.31
C LEU A 11 21.84 -20.19 21.84
N SER A 12 22.12 -21.40 21.35
CA SER A 12 22.55 -21.62 19.97
C SER A 12 21.43 -21.53 18.91
N SER A 13 20.15 -21.46 19.31
CA SER A 13 19.02 -21.41 18.39
C SER A 13 18.56 -20.00 18.02
N LEU A 14 19.27 -18.95 18.46
CA LEU A 14 19.04 -17.59 17.96
C LEU A 14 19.67 -17.43 16.57
N ALA A 15 19.11 -18.15 15.59
CA ALA A 15 19.39 -17.88 14.19
C ALA A 15 18.86 -16.49 13.86
N ALA A 16 19.78 -15.54 13.63
CA ALA A 16 19.42 -14.27 13.03
C ALA A 16 18.75 -14.56 11.68
N ALA A 17 17.49 -14.17 11.52
CA ALA A 17 16.87 -14.12 10.20
C ALA A 17 17.63 -13.05 9.41
N SER A 18 18.61 -13.47 8.62
CA SER A 18 19.23 -12.61 7.62
C SER A 18 18.19 -12.35 6.55
N SER A 19 17.66 -11.12 6.51
CA SER A 19 16.95 -10.61 5.34
C SER A 19 17.92 -10.71 4.17
N SER A 20 17.74 -11.69 3.30
CA SER A 20 18.56 -11.87 2.12
C SER A 20 18.44 -10.60 1.27
N ASN A 21 19.53 -9.83 1.20
CA ASN A 21 19.69 -8.77 0.22
C ASN A 21 19.90 -9.44 -1.15
N VAL A 22 18.85 -10.08 -1.68
CA VAL A 22 18.87 -10.52 -3.07
C VAL A 22 18.91 -9.23 -3.88
N LYS A 23 19.99 -9.06 -4.64
CA LYS A 23 20.11 -7.99 -5.62
C LYS A 23 18.84 -8.00 -6.48
N PRO A 24 18.18 -6.85 -6.72
CA PRO A 24 17.10 -6.80 -7.69
C PRO A 24 17.60 -7.43 -8.99
N GLY A 25 16.88 -8.42 -9.51
CA GLY A 25 17.15 -8.93 -10.86
C GLY A 25 17.14 -7.72 -11.80
N SER A 26 18.15 -7.62 -12.67
CA SER A 26 18.26 -6.56 -13.66
C SER A 26 17.02 -6.58 -14.57
N GLY A 27 15.98 -5.81 -14.20
CA GLY A 27 14.68 -5.83 -14.88
C GLY A 27 13.49 -5.35 -14.04
N CYS A 28 13.56 -5.39 -12.71
CA CYS A 28 12.43 -4.92 -11.88
C CYS A 28 12.39 -3.39 -11.81
N ARG A 29 11.23 -2.79 -12.12
CA ARG A 29 11.06 -1.33 -12.04
C ARG A 29 10.88 -0.92 -10.59
N GLU A 30 11.75 -0.04 -10.09
CA GLU A 30 11.71 0.45 -8.70
C GLU A 30 10.81 1.68 -8.51
N LYS A 31 10.29 2.27 -9.59
CA LYS A 31 9.40 3.44 -9.52
C LYS A 31 8.15 3.29 -10.38
N CYS A 32 7.04 3.80 -9.88
CA CYS A 32 5.81 4.00 -10.64
C CYS A 32 5.33 5.44 -10.40
N GLY A 33 5.42 6.28 -11.43
CA GLY A 33 5.23 7.72 -11.28
C GLY A 33 6.20 8.28 -10.25
N HIS A 34 5.66 8.85 -9.17
CA HIS A 34 6.44 9.39 -8.06
C HIS A 34 6.67 8.41 -6.90
N VAL A 35 6.09 7.21 -6.96
CA VAL A 35 6.20 6.21 -5.87
C VAL A 35 7.40 5.32 -6.10
N THR A 36 8.22 5.14 -5.07
CA THR A 36 9.34 4.18 -5.06
C THR A 36 8.86 2.88 -4.42
N VAL A 37 9.04 1.77 -5.14
CA VAL A 37 8.71 0.40 -4.71
C VAL A 37 10.03 -0.35 -4.52
N PRO A 38 10.52 -0.45 -3.27
CA PRO A 38 11.80 -1.10 -3.00
C PRO A 38 11.67 -2.62 -3.04
N TYR A 39 12.81 -3.27 -3.27
CA TYR A 39 12.95 -4.72 -3.10
C TYR A 39 12.51 -5.15 -1.68
N PRO A 40 11.84 -6.31 -1.49
CA PRO A 40 11.53 -7.38 -2.46
C PRO A 40 10.22 -7.19 -3.26
N PHE A 41 9.52 -6.07 -3.11
CA PHE A 41 8.16 -5.89 -3.61
C PHE A 41 8.07 -5.45 -5.09
N GLY A 42 9.10 -5.76 -5.90
CA GLY A 42 9.32 -5.23 -7.26
C GLY A 42 8.07 -5.22 -8.16
N ILE A 43 8.02 -4.28 -9.10
CA ILE A 43 6.85 -4.12 -9.98
C ILE A 43 7.00 -5.03 -11.20
N ASP A 44 6.29 -6.16 -11.20
CA ASP A 44 6.32 -7.14 -12.30
C ASP A 44 5.20 -6.92 -13.36
N ASP A 45 4.55 -5.75 -13.35
CA ASP A 45 3.52 -5.25 -14.31
C ASP A 45 2.30 -6.18 -14.54
N PRO A 46 1.29 -6.08 -13.65
CA PRO A 46 -0.08 -5.89 -14.13
C PRO A 46 -0.89 -4.78 -13.40
N ASP A 47 -0.35 -4.19 -12.33
CA ASP A 47 -1.05 -3.21 -11.47
C ASP A 47 -0.66 -1.73 -11.74
N ILE A 48 -0.06 -1.47 -12.91
CA ILE A 48 0.28 -0.11 -13.37
C ILE A 48 -0.80 0.38 -14.33
N ARG A 49 -1.55 1.41 -13.93
CA ARG A 49 -2.37 2.14 -14.91
C ARG A 49 -1.45 2.91 -15.83
N ARG A 50 -1.62 2.71 -17.14
CA ARG A 50 -0.95 3.46 -18.23
C ARG A 50 -1.46 4.90 -18.37
N ASP A 51 -1.78 5.55 -17.24
CA ASP A 51 -1.96 7.00 -17.22
C ASP A 51 -0.60 7.68 -17.42
N SER A 52 -0.62 8.94 -17.84
CA SER A 52 0.57 9.77 -17.99
C SER A 52 0.48 10.94 -17.01
N PRO A 53 1.19 10.91 -15.87
CA PRO A 53 2.17 9.89 -15.44
C PRO A 53 1.53 8.59 -14.91
N PRO A 54 2.28 7.47 -14.90
CA PRO A 54 1.76 6.18 -14.44
C PRO A 54 1.45 6.20 -12.95
N LYS A 55 0.37 5.52 -12.56
CA LYS A 55 -0.11 5.42 -11.18
C LYS A 55 0.07 4.01 -10.64
N LEU A 56 0.55 3.90 -9.41
CA LEU A 56 0.64 2.63 -8.70
C LEU A 56 -0.74 2.32 -8.09
N MET A 57 -1.32 1.18 -8.48
CA MET A 57 -2.63 0.76 -8.00
C MET A 57 -2.53 -0.51 -7.17
N ILE A 58 -3.37 -0.65 -6.15
CA ILE A 58 -3.64 -1.91 -5.47
C ILE A 58 -5.16 -2.11 -5.50
N GLY A 59 -5.64 -2.85 -6.49
CA GLY A 59 -7.07 -2.84 -6.83
C GLY A 59 -7.51 -1.42 -7.19
N GLU A 60 -8.53 -0.90 -6.50
CA GLU A 60 -9.06 0.46 -6.71
C GLU A 60 -8.28 1.56 -5.96
N LEU A 61 -7.27 1.19 -5.18
CA LEU A 61 -6.51 2.13 -4.35
C LEU A 61 -5.32 2.71 -5.14
N GLU A 62 -5.29 4.03 -5.33
CA GLU A 62 -4.09 4.73 -5.80
C GLU A 62 -3.12 4.90 -4.64
N VAL A 63 -1.91 4.36 -4.78
CA VAL A 63 -0.86 4.45 -3.76
C VAL A 63 -0.02 5.70 -4.01
N PHE A 64 0.20 6.49 -2.96
CA PHE A 64 1.05 7.69 -2.99
C PHE A 64 2.39 7.50 -2.28
N ASN A 65 2.44 6.62 -1.29
CA ASN A 65 3.64 6.40 -0.49
C ASN A 65 3.67 4.99 0.10
N LEU A 66 4.87 4.43 0.22
CA LEU A 66 5.17 3.16 0.86
C LEU A 66 6.24 3.36 1.92
N SER A 67 6.04 2.80 3.12
CA SER A 67 7.02 2.76 4.19
C SER A 67 7.26 1.31 4.59
N ILE A 68 8.40 0.77 4.18
CA ILE A 68 8.77 -0.63 4.43
C ILE A 68 9.06 -0.85 5.92
N GLU A 69 9.77 0.08 6.55
CA GLU A 69 10.09 0.04 7.98
C GLU A 69 8.83 -0.11 8.83
N ASN A 70 7.76 0.61 8.47
CA ASN A 70 6.49 0.56 9.19
C ASN A 70 5.48 -0.45 8.62
N GLY A 71 5.83 -1.17 7.54
CA GLY A 71 4.90 -2.06 6.84
C GLY A 71 3.60 -1.36 6.42
N SER A 72 3.66 -0.10 6.00
CA SER A 72 2.48 0.74 5.77
C SER A 72 2.50 1.43 4.42
N MET A 73 1.32 1.80 3.93
CA MET A 73 1.14 2.56 2.70
C MET A 73 0.13 3.67 2.88
N ILE A 74 0.31 4.75 2.14
CA ILE A 74 -0.67 5.83 2.00
C ILE A 74 -1.33 5.64 0.64
N ALA A 75 -2.65 5.42 0.65
CA ALA A 75 -3.42 5.23 -0.56
C ALA A 75 -4.79 5.91 -0.45
N SER A 76 -5.41 6.23 -1.59
CA SER A 76 -6.78 6.74 -1.66
C SER A 76 -7.64 5.94 -2.61
N ILE A 77 -8.94 5.89 -2.29
CA ILE A 77 -9.99 5.52 -3.23
C ILE A 77 -10.42 6.76 -4.03
N SER A 78 -11.05 6.55 -5.17
CA SER A 78 -11.69 7.61 -5.95
C SER A 78 -12.76 8.35 -5.15
N THR A 79 -12.96 9.62 -5.49
CA THR A 79 -13.81 10.53 -4.71
C THR A 79 -15.30 10.26 -4.97
N ALA A 80 -16.02 9.96 -3.89
CA ALA A 80 -17.49 9.99 -3.88
C ALA A 80 -17.98 11.42 -4.08
N HIS A 81 -18.95 11.63 -4.95
CA HIS A 81 -19.46 12.96 -5.24
C HIS A 81 -20.93 12.95 -5.62
N ARG A 82 -21.60 14.05 -5.29
CA ARG A 82 -22.91 14.41 -5.82
C ARG A 82 -22.86 15.88 -6.23
N CYS A 83 -22.94 16.13 -7.54
CA CYS A 83 -22.79 17.44 -8.13
C CYS A 83 -24.15 17.98 -8.60
N TYR A 84 -24.31 19.30 -8.54
CA TYR A 84 -25.51 20.02 -8.95
C TYR A 84 -25.13 21.20 -9.86
N ASP A 85 -26.04 21.60 -10.75
CA ASP A 85 -25.91 22.84 -11.52
C ASP A 85 -26.39 24.06 -10.70
N GLY A 86 -26.27 25.27 -11.28
CA GLY A 86 -26.71 26.51 -10.63
C GLY A 86 -28.22 26.64 -10.42
N PHE A 87 -29.02 25.74 -10.99
CA PHE A 87 -30.47 25.67 -10.79
C PHE A 87 -30.87 24.59 -9.78
N GLY A 88 -29.89 23.87 -9.22
CA GLY A 88 -30.12 22.77 -8.27
C GLY A 88 -30.45 21.42 -8.92
N ASN A 89 -30.31 21.28 -10.25
CA ASN A 89 -30.46 19.98 -10.90
C ASN A 89 -29.20 19.15 -10.70
N ARG A 90 -29.38 17.86 -10.39
CA ARG A 90 -28.27 16.93 -10.20
C ARG A 90 -27.59 16.64 -11.55
N THR A 91 -26.29 16.92 -11.65
CA THR A 91 -25.47 16.75 -12.86
C THR A 91 -24.62 15.48 -12.84
N SER A 92 -24.14 15.09 -11.66
CA SER A 92 -23.37 13.86 -11.47
C SER A 92 -23.68 13.26 -10.10
N ASP A 93 -23.75 11.93 -10.04
CA ASP A 93 -23.95 11.21 -8.79
C ASP A 93 -23.12 9.93 -8.83
N TYR A 94 -22.15 9.86 -7.93
CA TYR A 94 -21.34 8.68 -7.75
C TYR A 94 -21.00 8.48 -6.27
N ASN A 95 -21.78 7.63 -5.61
CA ASN A 95 -21.73 7.43 -4.16
C ASN A 95 -21.38 5.99 -3.73
N ASP A 96 -21.20 5.07 -4.68
CA ASP A 96 -20.92 3.66 -4.37
C ASP A 96 -19.41 3.39 -4.38
N HIS A 97 -18.74 3.81 -3.30
CA HIS A 97 -17.32 3.59 -3.08
C HIS A 97 -17.07 2.64 -1.93
N TYR A 98 -16.34 1.56 -2.20
CA TYR A 98 -15.91 0.62 -1.19
C TYR A 98 -14.48 0.17 -1.49
N VAL A 99 -13.76 -0.20 -0.42
CA VAL A 99 -12.41 -0.75 -0.53
C VAL A 99 -12.46 -2.24 -0.24
N LYS A 100 -12.08 -3.06 -1.22
CA LYS A 100 -11.87 -4.50 -1.03
C LYS A 100 -10.39 -4.77 -0.77
N LEU A 101 -10.05 -5.13 0.47
CA LEU A 101 -8.69 -5.57 0.82
C LEU A 101 -8.39 -7.00 0.37
N GLY A 102 -9.43 -7.77 0.00
CA GLY A 102 -9.31 -9.15 -0.46
C GLY A 102 -8.78 -10.08 0.64
N SER A 103 -8.08 -11.13 0.24
CA SER A 103 -7.38 -12.05 1.15
C SER A 103 -5.99 -11.56 1.57
N ARG A 104 -5.62 -10.32 1.21
CA ARG A 104 -4.31 -9.76 1.56
C ARG A 104 -4.27 -9.46 3.06
N PRO A 105 -3.13 -9.63 3.76
CA PRO A 105 -2.98 -9.31 5.18
C PRO A 105 -2.86 -7.78 5.40
N LEU A 106 -3.79 -7.02 4.83
CA LEU A 106 -3.86 -5.57 4.91
C LEU A 106 -4.99 -5.15 5.86
N ARG A 107 -4.78 -4.03 6.54
CA ARG A 107 -5.75 -3.41 7.45
C ARG A 107 -5.64 -1.89 7.35
N PHE A 108 -6.74 -1.20 7.63
CA PHE A 108 -6.73 0.25 7.79
C PHE A 108 -6.00 0.66 9.08
N SER A 109 -5.25 1.76 9.02
CA SER A 109 -4.58 2.31 10.20
C SER A 109 -5.61 2.94 11.13
N ASP A 110 -5.57 2.65 12.43
CA ASP A 110 -6.55 3.25 13.37
C ASP A 110 -6.31 4.75 13.58
N THR A 111 -5.12 5.25 13.23
CA THR A 111 -4.68 6.61 13.59
C THR A 111 -4.28 7.48 12.39
N ARG A 112 -4.12 6.90 11.19
CA ARG A 112 -3.60 7.61 10.01
C ARG A 112 -4.60 7.75 8.85
N ASN A 113 -5.88 7.44 9.09
CA ASN A 113 -6.92 7.67 8.07
C ASN A 113 -7.28 9.16 7.98
N LYS A 114 -7.47 9.65 6.76
CA LYS A 114 -7.96 11.02 6.49
C LYS A 114 -9.21 10.96 5.63
N LEU A 115 -10.33 11.47 6.14
CA LEU A 115 -11.56 11.69 5.39
C LEU A 115 -11.66 13.18 5.04
N THR A 116 -11.86 13.51 3.77
CA THR A 116 -12.05 14.89 3.33
C THR A 116 -13.37 14.99 2.58
N ALA A 117 -14.20 15.96 2.93
CA ALA A 117 -15.46 16.26 2.25
C ALA A 117 -15.43 17.70 1.76
N PHE A 118 -15.93 17.89 0.54
CA PHE A 118 -16.10 19.21 -0.08
C PHE A 118 -17.58 19.37 -0.43
N GLY A 119 -18.13 20.55 -0.18
CA GLY A 119 -19.52 20.89 -0.52
C GLY A 119 -19.57 22.25 -1.20
N CYS A 120 -20.58 22.44 -2.04
CA CYS A 120 -20.91 23.76 -2.58
C CYS A 120 -21.59 24.60 -1.50
N CYS A 121 -21.26 25.89 -1.43
CA CYS A 121 -21.97 26.89 -0.62
C CYS A 121 -23.09 27.53 -1.42
#